data_AF-A0A9E4FNB6-F1
#
_entry.id   AF-A0A9E4FNB6-F1
#
_cell.length_a   1.000
_cell.length_b   1.000
_cell.length_c   1.000
_cell.angle_alpha   90.00
_cell.angle_beta   90.00
_cell.angle_gamma   90.00
#
_symmetry.space_group_name_H-M   'P 1'
#
loop_
_entity.id
_entity.type
_entity.pdbx_description
1 polymer ?
#
loop_
_entity_poly.entity_id
_entity_poly.type
_entity_poly.pdbx_seq_one_letter_code
_entity_poly.pdbx_strand_id
1 'polypeptide(L)'
;MKSGSLRMLWLSAAAIAMVLMAVACDGASPATEPPSETTQVATASPTTAQDTPPDPFGPFAAVAALEHVIRYIYETSLPSITHIRVVQKVDASSSSFFSFGTPEDQFRRGEGSGFIWDKEGHVVTNYHVVADADEVLVVMADGTELGADVLGFDADSDLAVLKLKELPEEIVPLSIGDSDDVNVGQFVLAIGSPFGQEFTITSGIISALGRTINSGNSAFSIPRVIQTDAAVNPGNSGGPLLDRTGQAIGINSQIATLSGSNSGIGFAIPINAAKQVVPELIKQGRFDHAWLGIAGQSVSNQIIELMGLPDDIRGVLVVDVAVDSPADRADLRGGNETQTMQGLTLALGGDVITAINGEPLDGLEDLIDHLGHSARPGDRITLDIIRDGNQSLTIDVELGSRPQLSLRTSNIA
;
A
#
# COMPACT_ATOMS: atom_id res chain seq x y z
N MET A 1 -58.09 19.02 19.59
CA MET A 1 -58.31 19.25 21.04
C MET A 1 -57.72 18.07 21.80
N LYS A 2 -56.95 18.35 22.88
CA LYS A 2 -56.32 17.45 23.88
C LYS A 2 -55.09 16.66 23.39
N SER A 3 -53.86 17.11 23.69
CA SER A 3 -53.02 16.89 24.91
C SER A 3 -52.41 15.47 24.92
N GLY A 4 -51.11 15.25 25.02
CA GLY A 4 -50.20 15.81 26.02
C GLY A 4 -48.73 15.42 25.76
N SER A 5 -47.85 16.26 26.30
CA SER A 5 -46.39 16.23 26.25
C SER A 5 -45.76 15.28 27.26
N LEU A 6 -44.58 14.75 26.97
CA LEU A 6 -43.57 14.47 28.00
C LEU A 6 -42.16 14.78 27.45
N ARG A 7 -41.60 15.90 27.89
CA ARG A 7 -40.17 16.23 27.81
C ARG A 7 -39.60 16.09 29.22
N MET A 8 -38.51 15.34 29.36
CA MET A 8 -37.78 15.19 30.62
C MET A 8 -36.47 15.98 30.51
N LEU A 9 -36.34 17.03 31.33
CA LEU A 9 -35.11 17.78 31.65
C LEU A 9 -34.19 16.93 32.52
N TRP A 10 -32.85 17.11 32.40
CA TRP A 10 -31.87 17.34 33.49
C TRP A 10 -30.60 17.95 32.83
N LEU A 11 -30.24 19.24 32.96
CA LEU A 11 -29.57 20.00 34.05
C LEU A 11 -28.10 19.63 34.34
N SER A 12 -27.17 20.52 33.94
CA SER A 12 -26.04 20.93 34.79
C SER A 12 -25.40 22.24 34.32
N ALA A 13 -25.19 23.12 35.31
CA ALA A 13 -24.81 24.52 35.21
C ALA A 13 -23.28 24.70 35.28
N ALA A 14 -22.76 25.72 34.58
CA ALA A 14 -21.40 26.22 34.74
C ALA A 14 -21.40 27.42 35.70
N ALA A 15 -20.59 27.34 36.76
CA ALA A 15 -20.38 28.43 37.70
C ALA A 15 -18.91 28.88 37.66
N ILE A 16 -18.74 30.17 37.40
CA ILE A 16 -17.49 30.94 37.44
C ILE A 16 -17.18 31.30 38.89
N ALA A 17 -15.93 31.20 39.32
CA ALA A 17 -15.45 31.88 40.52
C ALA A 17 -13.99 32.34 40.37
N MET A 18 -13.80 33.65 40.48
CA MET A 18 -12.55 34.40 40.51
C MET A 18 -12.29 34.77 41.98
N VAL A 19 -11.11 34.49 42.53
CA VAL A 19 -10.69 35.02 43.85
C VAL A 19 -9.20 35.38 43.84
N LEU A 20 -8.94 36.65 44.14
CA LEU A 20 -7.66 37.26 44.51
C LEU A 20 -7.56 37.26 46.04
N MET A 21 -6.41 36.94 46.63
CA MET A 21 -5.93 37.62 47.84
C MET A 21 -4.44 37.35 48.12
N ALA A 22 -3.73 38.43 48.42
CA ALA A 22 -2.38 38.48 48.98
C ALA A 22 -2.40 38.31 50.51
N VAL A 23 -1.29 37.88 51.12
CA VAL A 23 -0.65 38.45 52.33
C VAL A 23 0.72 37.77 52.55
N ALA A 24 1.65 38.56 53.09
CA ALA A 24 3.09 38.35 53.22
C ALA A 24 3.57 37.81 54.59
N CYS A 25 4.86 37.46 54.62
CA CYS A 25 5.81 37.29 55.76
C CYS A 25 5.51 36.14 56.75
N ASP A 26 6.48 35.37 57.25
CA ASP A 26 7.76 35.75 57.85
C ASP A 26 8.65 34.50 58.11
N GLY A 27 9.96 34.69 58.28
CA GLY A 27 10.82 33.79 59.07
C GLY A 27 11.94 33.02 58.34
N ALA A 28 13.11 33.65 58.18
CA ALA A 28 14.37 32.92 58.06
C ALA A 28 15.51 33.64 58.80
N SER A 29 16.18 32.90 59.69
CA SER A 29 17.38 33.31 60.46
C SER A 29 18.66 32.89 59.72
N PRO A 30 19.85 33.47 60.03
CA PRO A 30 20.97 33.54 59.10
C PRO A 30 21.92 32.33 59.21
N ALA A 31 22.47 31.91 58.08
CA ALA A 31 23.65 31.04 58.03
C ALA A 31 24.69 31.63 57.06
N THR A 32 25.80 32.02 57.65
CA THR A 32 27.12 32.43 57.16
C THR A 32 27.52 31.90 55.76
N GLU A 33 27.81 32.80 54.83
CA GLU A 33 28.49 32.49 53.56
C GLU A 33 30.00 32.22 53.77
N PRO A 34 30.57 31.18 53.16
CA PRO A 34 32.02 31.07 52.94
C PRO A 34 32.44 31.84 51.68
N PRO A 35 33.72 32.22 51.55
CA PRO A 35 34.18 33.12 50.49
C PRO A 35 34.11 32.48 49.10
N SER A 36 33.70 33.27 48.11
CA SER A 36 33.70 32.89 46.71
C SER A 36 35.12 32.74 46.16
N GLU A 37 35.56 31.50 45.94
CA GLU A 37 36.70 31.23 45.06
C GLU A 37 36.26 31.39 43.59
N THR A 38 36.87 32.35 42.90
CA THR A 38 36.68 32.55 41.47
C THR A 38 37.50 31.50 40.73
N THR A 39 36.91 30.35 40.41
CA THR A 39 37.51 29.43 39.43
C THR A 39 37.32 30.01 38.04
N GLN A 40 38.41 30.51 37.44
CA GLN A 40 38.45 30.82 36.02
C GLN A 40 38.18 29.54 35.22
N VAL A 41 37.05 29.50 34.52
CA VAL A 41 36.78 28.46 33.52
C VAL A 41 37.72 28.73 32.35
N ALA A 42 38.74 27.88 32.19
CA ALA A 42 39.57 27.87 31.01
C ALA A 42 38.68 27.54 29.80
N THR A 43 38.59 28.44 28.84
CA THR A 43 38.03 28.18 27.51
C THR A 43 38.93 27.16 26.81
N ALA A 44 38.52 25.89 26.84
CA ALA A 44 39.09 24.88 25.96
C ALA A 44 38.61 25.17 24.53
N SER A 45 39.56 25.38 23.61
CA SER A 45 39.29 25.35 22.17
C SER A 45 38.65 24.01 21.79
N PRO A 46 37.76 23.96 20.79
CA PRO A 46 37.20 22.70 20.32
C PRO A 46 38.34 21.88 19.71
N THR A 47 38.83 20.90 20.45
CA THR A 47 39.63 19.82 19.90
C THR A 47 38.71 19.07 18.94
N THR A 48 38.98 19.16 17.64
CA THR A 48 38.42 18.26 16.65
C THR A 48 38.68 16.84 17.14
N ALA A 49 37.63 16.16 17.62
CA ALA A 49 37.72 14.76 17.96
C ALA A 49 38.16 14.04 16.68
N GLN A 50 39.37 13.49 16.69
CA GLN A 50 39.80 12.64 15.60
C GLN A 50 38.88 11.42 15.60
N ASP A 51 38.15 11.28 14.50
CA ASP A 51 37.28 10.16 14.21
C ASP A 51 38.14 8.89 14.16
N THR A 52 38.27 8.24 15.31
CA THR A 52 39.02 6.99 15.41
C THR A 52 38.09 5.92 14.85
N PRO A 53 38.50 5.13 13.85
CA PRO A 53 37.62 4.11 13.28
C PRO A 53 37.06 3.24 14.41
N PRO A 54 35.73 3.01 14.45
CA PRO A 54 35.14 2.21 15.51
C PRO A 54 35.84 0.84 15.56
N ASP A 55 36.21 0.41 16.76
CA ASP A 55 36.78 -0.92 16.98
C ASP A 55 35.85 -1.96 16.34
N PRO A 56 36.30 -2.72 15.32
CA PRO A 56 35.45 -3.67 14.60
C PRO A 56 35.00 -4.84 15.47
N PHE A 57 35.56 -5.00 16.66
CA PHE A 57 35.15 -5.99 17.67
C PHE A 57 34.68 -5.34 18.98
N GLY A 58 34.52 -4.02 18.99
CA GLY A 58 34.01 -3.28 20.13
C GLY A 58 32.55 -3.62 20.42
N PRO A 59 32.05 -3.32 21.62
CA PRO A 59 30.68 -3.67 22.05
C PRO A 59 29.59 -3.05 21.17
N PHE A 60 29.91 -2.05 20.34
CA PHE A 60 28.99 -1.37 19.44
C PHE A 60 29.24 -1.64 17.94
N ALA A 61 30.20 -2.51 17.58
CA ALA A 61 30.61 -2.70 16.19
C ALA A 61 29.45 -3.13 15.26
N ALA A 62 28.60 -4.06 15.72
CA ALA A 62 27.45 -4.52 14.95
C ALA A 62 26.40 -3.42 14.74
N VAL A 63 26.18 -2.57 15.74
CA VAL A 63 25.24 -1.44 15.66
C VAL A 63 25.78 -0.38 14.71
N ALA A 64 27.07 -0.02 14.83
CA ALA A 64 27.71 0.94 13.95
C ALA A 64 27.72 0.46 12.48
N ALA A 65 27.91 -0.83 12.24
CA ALA A 65 27.82 -1.41 10.90
C ALA A 65 26.40 -1.30 10.33
N LEU A 66 25.36 -1.57 11.13
CA LEU A 66 23.98 -1.41 10.70
C LEU A 66 23.65 0.06 10.41
N GLU A 67 24.01 0.99 11.30
CA GLU A 67 23.84 2.43 11.10
C GLU A 67 24.53 2.91 9.82
N HIS A 68 25.72 2.39 9.54
CA HIS A 68 26.44 2.70 8.30
C HIS A 68 25.69 2.20 7.06
N VAL A 69 25.18 0.96 7.08
CA VAL A 69 24.39 0.41 5.96
C VAL A 69 23.13 1.24 5.73
N ILE A 70 22.40 1.59 6.79
CA ILE A 70 21.18 2.39 6.69
C ILE A 70 21.50 3.77 6.10
N ARG A 71 22.52 4.45 6.62
CA ARG A 71 22.95 5.76 6.12
C ARG A 71 23.40 5.69 4.66
N TYR A 72 24.22 4.70 4.32
CA TYR A 72 24.72 4.51 2.95
C TYR A 72 23.57 4.31 1.97
N ILE A 73 22.62 3.43 2.28
CA ILE A 73 21.45 3.19 1.42
C ILE A 73 20.60 4.45 1.31
N TYR A 74 20.36 5.15 2.42
CA TYR A 74 19.61 6.39 2.42
C TYR A 74 20.26 7.43 1.51
N GLU A 75 21.54 7.77 1.75
CA GLU A 75 22.26 8.79 0.98
C GLU A 75 22.37 8.47 -0.52
N THR A 76 22.58 7.20 -0.86
CA THR A 76 22.73 6.78 -2.27
C THR A 76 21.40 6.65 -3.00
N SER A 77 20.31 6.32 -2.30
CA SER A 77 18.98 6.14 -2.91
C SER A 77 18.18 7.44 -2.94
N LEU A 78 18.39 8.36 -1.99
CA LEU A 78 17.58 9.56 -1.81
C LEU A 78 17.44 10.42 -3.09
N PRO A 79 18.48 10.65 -3.92
CA PRO A 79 18.32 11.40 -5.18
C PRO A 79 17.35 10.78 -6.19
N SER A 80 17.05 9.48 -6.03
CA SER A 80 16.11 8.74 -6.88
C SER A 80 14.69 8.74 -6.35
N ILE A 81 14.46 9.21 -5.12
CA ILE A 81 13.17 9.12 -4.43
C ILE A 81 12.51 10.50 -4.45
N THR A 82 11.21 10.51 -4.69
CA THR A 82 10.44 11.73 -4.91
C THR A 82 9.25 11.80 -3.97
N HIS A 83 8.91 13.00 -3.53
CA HIS A 83 7.63 13.29 -2.90
C HIS A 83 6.62 13.70 -3.98
N ILE A 84 5.40 13.17 -3.90
CA ILE A 84 4.34 13.44 -4.87
C ILE A 84 3.26 14.23 -4.18
N ARG A 85 2.98 15.42 -4.71
CA ARG A 85 1.85 16.25 -4.29
C ARG A 85 0.82 16.26 -5.39
N VAL A 86 -0.43 16.00 -5.01
CA VAL A 86 -1.57 16.10 -5.93
C VAL A 86 -2.54 17.17 -5.48
N VAL A 87 -3.07 17.91 -6.44
CA VAL A 87 -4.11 18.90 -6.22
C VAL A 87 -5.36 18.43 -6.93
N GLN A 88 -6.47 18.37 -6.19
CA GLN A 88 -7.79 18.04 -6.70
C GLN A 88 -8.74 19.22 -6.43
N LYS A 89 -9.46 19.65 -7.45
CA LYS A 89 -10.53 20.62 -7.38
C LYS A 89 -11.81 19.93 -6.91
N VAL A 90 -12.37 20.38 -5.80
CA VAL A 90 -13.64 19.86 -5.28
C VAL A 90 -14.78 20.78 -5.71
N ASP A 91 -15.76 20.21 -6.42
CA ASP A 91 -16.98 20.92 -6.78
C ASP A 91 -17.77 21.31 -5.51
N ALA A 92 -18.10 22.60 -5.41
CA ALA A 92 -18.75 23.21 -4.26
C ALA A 92 -20.14 22.61 -3.91
N SER A 93 -20.75 21.82 -4.79
CA SER A 93 -22.09 21.24 -4.60
C SER A 93 -22.15 20.09 -3.59
N SER A 94 -21.01 19.58 -3.12
CA SER A 94 -20.93 18.54 -2.08
C SER A 94 -20.88 19.11 -0.66
N SER A 95 -20.75 20.44 -0.51
CA SER A 95 -20.74 21.11 0.78
C SER A 95 -22.14 21.59 1.16
N SER A 96 -22.57 21.14 2.35
CA SER A 96 -23.85 21.44 3.00
C SER A 96 -24.34 22.88 2.80
N PHE A 97 -25.67 23.02 2.69
CA PHE A 97 -26.53 24.21 2.56
C PHE A 97 -26.29 25.41 3.52
N PHE A 98 -25.16 25.48 4.25
CA PHE A 98 -24.82 26.52 5.22
C PHE A 98 -23.39 27.07 5.02
N SER A 99 -23.09 27.66 3.86
CA SER A 99 -21.92 28.55 3.73
C SER A 99 -22.32 29.85 3.03
N PHE A 100 -22.51 30.90 3.83
CA PHE A 100 -22.61 32.28 3.34
C PHE A 100 -21.19 32.85 3.23
N GLY A 101 -20.59 32.70 2.05
CA GLY A 101 -19.26 33.19 1.70
C GLY A 101 -18.94 32.69 0.28
N THR A 102 -18.25 33.50 -0.51
CA THR A 102 -17.93 33.28 -1.94
C THR A 102 -17.59 31.82 -2.30
N PRO A 103 -18.00 31.31 -3.48
CA PRO A 103 -17.58 30.01 -3.96
C PRO A 103 -16.09 30.08 -4.35
N GLU A 104 -15.22 29.93 -3.36
CA GLU A 104 -13.82 29.56 -3.62
C GLU A 104 -13.81 28.08 -3.97
N ASP A 105 -13.19 27.75 -5.10
CA ASP A 105 -12.84 26.38 -5.46
C ASP A 105 -12.12 25.72 -4.25
N GLN A 106 -12.75 24.74 -3.62
CA GLN A 106 -12.11 24.04 -2.50
C GLN A 106 -11.15 23.02 -3.09
N PHE A 107 -9.84 23.20 -2.86
CA PHE A 107 -8.85 22.23 -3.29
C PHE A 107 -8.57 21.21 -2.19
N ARG A 108 -8.64 19.91 -2.51
CA ARG A 108 -8.07 18.85 -1.68
C ARG A 108 -6.65 18.58 -2.14
N ARG A 109 -5.74 18.42 -1.18
CA ARG A 109 -4.35 18.04 -1.42
C ARG A 109 -4.15 16.60 -0.97
N GLY A 110 -3.62 15.77 -1.86
CA GLY A 110 -3.12 14.44 -1.55
C GLY A 110 -1.60 14.43 -1.59
N GLU A 111 -0.99 13.52 -0.83
CA GLU A 111 0.47 13.38 -0.75
C GLU A 111 0.85 11.91 -0.73
N GLY A 112 1.98 11.60 -1.36
CA GLY A 112 2.57 10.27 -1.41
C GLY A 112 4.04 10.34 -1.81
N SER A 113 4.64 9.19 -2.08
CA SER A 113 6.02 9.08 -2.56
C SER A 113 6.07 8.38 -3.91
N GLY A 114 7.20 8.48 -4.56
CA GLY A 114 7.54 7.76 -5.77
C GLY A 114 9.05 7.60 -5.88
N PHE A 115 9.50 7.01 -6.97
CA PHE A 115 10.91 7.00 -7.32
C PHE A 115 11.10 7.02 -8.83
N ILE A 116 12.23 7.56 -9.25
CA ILE A 116 12.64 7.63 -10.65
C ILE A 116 12.89 6.22 -11.15
N TRP A 117 12.16 5.84 -12.20
CA TRP A 117 12.25 4.54 -12.85
C TRP A 117 13.38 4.49 -13.88
N ASP A 118 13.56 5.56 -14.65
CA ASP A 118 14.55 5.62 -15.73
C ASP A 118 15.06 7.03 -16.01
N LYS A 119 16.04 7.12 -16.93
CA LYS A 119 16.65 8.39 -17.35
C LYS A 119 15.73 9.26 -18.22
N GLU A 120 14.58 8.74 -18.60
CA GLU A 120 13.62 9.44 -19.45
C GLU A 120 12.62 10.25 -18.59
N GLY A 121 12.73 10.22 -17.26
CA GLY A 121 11.86 11.00 -16.38
C GLY A 121 10.53 10.31 -16.09
N HIS A 122 10.49 8.97 -16.19
CA HIS A 122 9.37 8.21 -15.65
C HIS A 122 9.53 8.05 -14.14
N VAL A 123 8.46 8.33 -13.39
CA VAL A 123 8.40 8.16 -11.93
C VAL A 123 7.30 7.14 -11.63
N VAL A 124 7.62 6.15 -10.82
CA VAL A 124 6.67 5.12 -10.38
C VAL A 124 6.13 5.49 -9.00
N THR A 125 4.83 5.30 -8.81
CA THR A 125 4.11 5.51 -7.55
C THR A 125 2.89 4.57 -7.47
N ASN A 126 2.10 4.71 -6.41
CA ASN A 126 0.81 4.03 -6.32
C ASN A 126 -0.29 4.76 -7.08
N TYR A 127 -1.24 3.99 -7.62
CA TYR A 127 -2.43 4.54 -8.25
C TYR A 127 -3.24 5.41 -7.28
N HIS A 128 -3.47 4.95 -6.04
CA HIS A 128 -4.27 5.70 -5.07
C HIS A 128 -3.67 7.06 -4.68
N VAL A 129 -2.36 7.28 -4.90
CA VAL A 129 -1.70 8.57 -4.65
C VAL A 129 -2.11 9.61 -5.69
N VAL A 130 -2.34 9.17 -6.93
CA VAL A 130 -2.60 10.04 -8.09
C VAL A 130 -4.04 9.93 -8.60
N ALA A 131 -4.86 9.10 -7.97
CA ALA A 131 -6.26 8.94 -8.29
C ALA A 131 -6.98 10.30 -8.17
N ASP A 132 -7.70 10.67 -9.24
CA ASP A 132 -8.47 11.92 -9.36
C ASP A 132 -7.66 13.21 -9.19
N ALA A 133 -6.34 13.18 -9.42
CA ALA A 133 -5.50 14.37 -9.41
C ALA A 133 -5.74 15.23 -10.66
N ASP A 134 -6.02 16.53 -10.48
CA ASP A 134 -6.06 17.50 -11.58
C ASP A 134 -4.65 17.97 -11.94
N GLU A 135 -3.81 18.14 -10.93
CA GLU A 135 -2.40 18.52 -11.08
C GLU A 135 -1.51 17.61 -10.22
N VAL A 136 -0.37 17.20 -10.79
CA VAL A 136 0.64 16.41 -10.10
C VAL A 136 1.97 17.16 -10.10
N LEU A 137 2.53 17.34 -8.91
CA LEU A 137 3.86 17.89 -8.68
C LEU A 137 4.76 16.80 -8.09
N VAL A 138 5.92 16.62 -8.69
CA VAL A 138 6.99 15.75 -8.21
C VAL A 138 8.05 16.63 -7.56
N VAL A 139 8.29 16.43 -6.27
CA VAL A 139 9.29 17.15 -5.48
C VAL A 139 10.49 16.24 -5.27
N MET A 140 11.63 16.66 -5.78
CA MET A 140 12.92 15.98 -5.67
C MET A 140 13.50 16.14 -4.27
N ALA A 141 14.51 15.30 -3.92
CA ALA A 141 15.18 15.36 -2.63
C ALA A 141 15.90 16.69 -2.32
N ASP A 142 16.31 17.43 -3.35
CA ASP A 142 16.92 18.76 -3.22
C ASP A 142 15.89 19.90 -3.10
N GLY A 143 14.59 19.57 -3.13
CA GLY A 143 13.49 20.52 -3.08
C GLY A 143 13.04 21.04 -4.46
N THR A 144 13.65 20.58 -5.55
CA THR A 144 13.20 20.94 -6.91
C THR A 144 11.79 20.41 -7.15
N GLU A 145 10.86 21.30 -7.52
CA GLU A 145 9.48 20.95 -7.86
C GLU A 145 9.30 20.90 -9.38
N LEU A 146 8.81 19.77 -9.87
CA LEU A 146 8.59 19.50 -11.29
C LEU A 146 7.14 19.13 -11.53
N GLY A 147 6.50 19.76 -12.52
CA GLY A 147 5.20 19.31 -12.98
C GLY A 147 5.30 17.93 -13.64
N ALA A 148 4.29 17.09 -13.46
CA ALA A 148 4.21 15.78 -14.09
C ALA A 148 2.82 15.52 -14.67
N ASP A 149 2.79 14.69 -15.72
CA ASP A 149 1.56 14.14 -16.28
C ASP A 149 1.42 12.66 -15.89
N VAL A 150 0.20 12.21 -15.59
CA VAL A 150 -0.08 10.78 -15.41
C VAL A 150 -0.04 10.12 -16.79
N LEU A 151 1.01 9.34 -17.04
CA LEU A 151 1.23 8.67 -18.33
C LEU A 151 0.33 7.43 -18.47
N GLY A 152 0.13 6.72 -17.35
CA GLY A 152 -0.71 5.54 -17.28
C GLY A 152 -0.83 5.03 -15.86
N PHE A 153 -1.85 4.21 -15.62
CA PHE A 153 -2.06 3.58 -14.33
C PHE A 153 -2.72 2.21 -14.46
N ASP A 154 -2.61 1.42 -13.39
CA ASP A 154 -3.29 0.15 -13.19
C ASP A 154 -3.86 0.11 -11.78
N ALA A 155 -5.19 0.25 -11.69
CA ALA A 155 -5.90 0.23 -10.41
C ALA A 155 -5.85 -1.14 -9.73
N ASP A 156 -5.72 -2.23 -10.50
CA ASP A 156 -5.72 -3.59 -9.97
C ASP A 156 -4.43 -3.92 -9.22
N SER A 157 -3.29 -3.43 -9.69
CA SER A 157 -1.99 -3.56 -9.02
C SER A 157 -1.64 -2.37 -8.11
N ASP A 158 -2.48 -1.34 -8.07
CA ASP A 158 -2.22 -0.07 -7.37
C ASP A 158 -0.92 0.60 -7.84
N LEU A 159 -0.67 0.62 -9.15
CA LEU A 159 0.53 1.23 -9.76
C LEU A 159 0.18 2.38 -10.71
N ALA A 160 1.00 3.42 -10.72
CA ALA A 160 0.92 4.50 -11.69
C ALA A 160 2.32 4.94 -12.15
N VAL A 161 2.37 5.43 -13.39
CA VAL A 161 3.57 6.03 -13.98
C VAL A 161 3.27 7.49 -14.28
N LEU A 162 4.15 8.34 -13.77
CA LEU A 162 4.17 9.76 -14.06
C LEU A 162 5.29 10.06 -15.07
N LYS A 163 5.08 11.09 -15.89
CA LYS A 163 6.11 11.66 -16.77
C LYS A 163 6.42 13.07 -16.31
N LEU A 164 7.69 13.32 -15.97
CA LEU A 164 8.16 14.68 -15.68
C LEU A 164 8.03 15.55 -16.95
N LYS A 165 7.47 16.76 -16.79
CA LYS A 165 7.34 17.76 -17.87
C LYS A 165 8.69 18.34 -18.28
N GLU A 166 9.60 18.43 -17.31
CA GLU A 166 10.96 18.92 -17.48
C GLU A 166 11.93 17.89 -16.87
N LEU A 167 12.99 17.56 -17.62
CA LEU A 167 14.02 16.64 -17.14
C LEU A 167 15.09 17.43 -16.38
N PRO A 168 15.41 17.06 -15.12
CA PRO A 168 16.52 17.68 -14.41
C PRO A 168 17.85 17.31 -15.08
N GLU A 169 18.86 18.19 -14.94
CA GLU A 169 20.19 17.97 -15.53
C GLU A 169 20.83 16.65 -15.06
N GLU A 170 20.64 16.32 -13.78
CA GLU A 170 21.05 15.05 -13.19
C GLU A 170 19.82 14.30 -12.70
N ILE A 171 19.40 13.30 -13.47
CA ILE A 171 18.34 12.36 -13.09
C ILE A 171 18.99 11.04 -12.69
N VAL A 172 18.69 10.53 -11.49
CA VAL A 172 19.25 9.26 -10.98
C VAL A 172 18.10 8.25 -10.81
N PRO A 173 18.02 7.21 -11.66
CA PRO A 173 17.07 6.14 -11.48
C PRO A 173 17.44 5.26 -10.29
N LEU A 174 16.42 4.78 -9.58
CA LEU A 174 16.61 3.86 -8.49
C LEU A 174 17.06 2.48 -9.02
N SER A 175 17.98 1.82 -8.30
CA SER A 175 18.37 0.47 -8.64
C SER A 175 17.23 -0.50 -8.37
N ILE A 176 16.86 -1.29 -9.37
CA ILE A 176 15.75 -2.26 -9.30
C ILE A 176 16.32 -3.65 -8.98
N GLY A 177 15.83 -4.26 -7.90
CA GLY A 177 16.23 -5.60 -7.46
C GLY A 177 15.34 -6.69 -8.03
N ASP A 178 15.28 -7.83 -7.34
CA ASP A 178 14.41 -8.96 -7.69
C ASP A 178 13.57 -9.37 -6.47
N SER A 179 12.24 -9.32 -6.60
CA SER A 179 11.34 -9.73 -5.51
C SER A 179 11.22 -11.24 -5.36
N ASP A 180 11.65 -12.04 -6.35
CA ASP A 180 11.62 -13.51 -6.29
C ASP A 180 12.76 -14.07 -5.43
N ASP A 181 13.84 -13.30 -5.25
CA ASP A 181 14.99 -13.65 -4.42
C ASP A 181 14.83 -13.22 -2.94
N VAL A 182 13.72 -12.57 -2.61
CA VAL A 182 13.45 -12.05 -1.25
C VAL A 182 13.08 -13.19 -0.31
N ASN A 183 13.58 -13.13 0.93
CA ASN A 183 13.32 -14.15 1.94
C ASN A 183 12.74 -13.55 3.23
N VAL A 184 11.87 -14.29 3.92
CA VAL A 184 11.38 -13.92 5.26
C VAL A 184 12.57 -13.76 6.23
N GLY A 185 12.56 -12.69 7.01
CA GLY A 185 13.65 -12.31 7.92
C GLY A 185 14.73 -11.43 7.29
N GLN A 186 14.68 -11.18 5.97
CA GLN A 186 15.59 -10.26 5.31
C GLN A 186 15.37 -8.82 5.77
N PHE A 187 16.46 -8.11 6.05
CA PHE A 187 16.43 -6.70 6.42
C PHE A 187 15.98 -5.81 5.26
N VAL A 188 15.12 -4.83 5.57
CA VAL A 188 14.58 -3.89 4.60
C VAL A 188 14.49 -2.47 5.13
N LEU A 189 14.47 -1.53 4.20
CA LEU A 189 14.30 -0.10 4.45
C LEU A 189 13.16 0.43 3.60
N ALA A 190 12.17 1.06 4.22
CA ALA A 190 11.14 1.82 3.52
C ALA A 190 11.51 3.30 3.56
N ILE A 191 11.53 3.95 2.40
CA ILE A 191 11.84 5.38 2.27
C ILE A 191 10.67 6.08 1.59
N GLY A 192 10.31 7.26 2.09
CA GLY A 192 9.32 8.14 1.50
C GLY A 192 9.32 9.51 2.18
N SER A 193 8.33 10.34 1.91
CA SER A 193 8.19 11.68 2.50
C SER A 193 6.82 11.84 3.17
N PRO A 194 6.69 11.42 4.45
CA PRO A 194 5.47 11.66 5.21
C PRO A 194 5.28 13.15 5.46
N PHE A 195 4.09 13.67 5.15
CA PHE A 195 3.67 15.07 5.39
C PHE A 195 4.49 16.14 4.64
N GLY A 196 5.22 15.77 3.58
CA GLY A 196 5.88 16.71 2.68
C GLY A 196 6.97 17.60 3.29
N GLN A 197 7.58 17.18 4.41
CA GLN A 197 8.67 17.89 5.10
C GLN A 197 10.05 17.37 4.67
N GLU A 198 10.50 16.29 5.30
CA GLU A 198 11.77 15.62 5.05
C GLU A 198 11.51 14.16 4.69
N PHE A 199 12.37 13.58 3.85
CA PHE A 199 12.30 12.15 3.58
C PHE A 199 12.58 11.37 4.86
N THR A 200 11.71 10.41 5.15
CA THR A 200 11.80 9.52 6.29
C THR A 200 12.23 8.14 5.82
N ILE A 201 13.13 7.54 6.58
CA ILE A 201 13.53 6.15 6.45
C ILE A 201 13.04 5.36 7.66
N THR A 202 12.44 4.20 7.41
CA THR A 202 12.07 3.24 8.44
C THR A 202 12.71 1.90 8.11
N SER A 203 13.07 1.15 9.13
CA SER A 203 13.72 -0.16 8.98
C SER A 203 12.86 -1.27 9.57
N GLY A 204 12.97 -2.44 8.99
CA GLY A 204 12.32 -3.64 9.48
C GLY A 204 12.88 -4.88 8.78
N ILE A 205 12.07 -5.93 8.75
CA ILE A 205 12.32 -7.16 8.04
C ILE A 205 11.15 -7.51 7.13
N ILE A 206 11.38 -8.44 6.21
CA ILE A 206 10.33 -9.17 5.54
C ILE A 206 9.64 -10.09 6.55
N SER A 207 8.38 -9.82 6.86
CA SER A 207 7.59 -10.61 7.81
C SER A 207 6.92 -11.81 7.16
N ALA A 208 6.49 -11.67 5.91
CA ALA A 208 5.85 -12.74 5.12
C ALA A 208 5.92 -12.43 3.62
N LEU A 209 5.77 -13.46 2.79
CA LEU A 209 5.73 -13.38 1.34
C LEU A 209 4.52 -14.17 0.81
N GLY A 210 4.16 -13.96 -0.45
CA GLY A 210 3.15 -14.79 -1.13
C GLY A 210 1.71 -14.48 -0.75
N ARG A 211 1.45 -13.43 0.03
CA ARG A 211 0.07 -13.07 0.41
C ARG A 211 -0.65 -12.44 -0.77
N THR A 212 -1.92 -12.81 -0.95
CA THR A 212 -2.84 -12.11 -1.85
C THR A 212 -3.72 -11.20 -1.01
N ILE A 213 -3.87 -9.95 -1.44
CA ILE A 213 -4.59 -8.92 -0.69
C ILE A 213 -5.48 -8.12 -1.61
N ASN A 214 -6.60 -7.61 -1.09
CA ASN A 214 -7.48 -6.75 -1.87
C ASN A 214 -6.73 -5.44 -2.23
N SER A 215 -6.85 -4.99 -3.49
CA SER A 215 -6.18 -3.75 -3.93
C SER A 215 -6.71 -2.49 -3.20
N GLY A 216 -7.93 -2.53 -2.69
CA GLY A 216 -8.65 -1.38 -2.13
C GLY A 216 -9.18 -0.42 -3.21
N ASN A 217 -8.77 -0.59 -4.47
CA ASN A 217 -9.04 0.30 -5.59
C ASN A 217 -9.95 -0.34 -6.65
N SER A 218 -10.04 -1.67 -6.68
CA SER A 218 -10.90 -2.42 -7.59
C SER A 218 -11.49 -3.67 -6.92
N ALA A 219 -12.27 -4.44 -7.68
CA ALA A 219 -12.80 -5.72 -7.22
C ALA A 219 -11.74 -6.84 -7.18
N PHE A 220 -10.51 -6.55 -7.64
CA PHE A 220 -9.44 -7.53 -7.78
C PHE A 220 -8.36 -7.39 -6.71
N SER A 221 -7.66 -8.50 -6.49
CA SER A 221 -6.58 -8.61 -5.50
C SER A 221 -5.20 -8.48 -6.14
N ILE A 222 -4.24 -8.01 -5.36
CA ILE A 222 -2.81 -7.97 -5.68
C ILE A 222 -2.18 -9.26 -5.15
N PRO A 223 -1.62 -10.13 -6.01
CA PRO A 223 -0.96 -11.35 -5.58
C PRO A 223 0.46 -11.09 -5.06
N ARG A 224 0.96 -12.05 -4.27
CA ARG A 224 2.33 -12.16 -3.76
C ARG A 224 2.91 -10.93 -3.07
N VAL A 225 2.09 -10.12 -2.40
CA VAL A 225 2.61 -8.91 -1.75
C VAL A 225 3.63 -9.23 -0.67
N ILE A 226 4.56 -8.31 -0.52
CA ILE A 226 5.60 -8.38 0.50
C ILE A 226 5.04 -7.79 1.78
N GLN A 227 5.02 -8.56 2.86
CA GLN A 227 4.66 -8.04 4.18
C GLN A 227 5.93 -7.66 4.93
N THR A 228 5.92 -6.50 5.60
CA THR A 228 7.04 -6.01 6.41
C THR A 228 6.55 -5.41 7.72
N ASP A 229 7.40 -5.40 8.74
CA ASP A 229 7.20 -4.64 9.97
C ASP A 229 7.89 -3.27 9.94
N ALA A 230 8.59 -2.92 8.85
CA ALA A 230 9.04 -1.56 8.60
C ALA A 230 7.83 -0.62 8.61
N ALA A 231 7.97 0.53 9.26
CA ALA A 231 6.85 1.44 9.40
C ALA A 231 6.48 2.08 8.05
N VAL A 232 5.42 1.57 7.44
CA VAL A 232 4.71 2.15 6.28
C VAL A 232 3.53 2.97 6.80
N ASN A 233 3.60 4.29 6.62
CA ASN A 233 2.61 5.27 7.08
C ASN A 233 2.20 6.19 5.90
N PRO A 234 1.14 7.00 6.06
CA PRO A 234 0.82 8.09 5.13
C PRO A 234 2.05 8.87 4.68
N GLY A 235 2.24 8.93 3.36
CA GLY A 235 3.37 9.57 2.67
C GLY A 235 4.57 8.68 2.35
N ASN A 236 4.67 7.45 2.89
CA ASN A 236 5.59 6.43 2.35
C ASN A 236 4.98 5.60 1.21
N SER A 237 3.64 5.60 1.05
CA SER A 237 2.96 4.95 -0.09
C SER A 237 3.56 5.42 -1.41
N GLY A 238 3.86 4.49 -2.31
CA GLY A 238 4.47 4.71 -3.61
C GLY A 238 6.00 4.83 -3.57
N GLY A 239 6.60 5.05 -2.41
CA GLY A 239 8.05 5.01 -2.21
C GLY A 239 8.61 3.59 -2.21
N PRO A 240 9.93 3.41 -2.33
CA PRO A 240 10.52 2.08 -2.44
C PRO A 240 10.65 1.35 -1.10
N LEU A 241 10.49 0.02 -1.15
CA LEU A 241 11.01 -0.92 -0.15
C LEU A 241 12.35 -1.46 -0.67
N LEU A 242 13.43 -1.12 0.03
CA LEU A 242 14.81 -1.44 -0.36
C LEU A 242 15.35 -2.61 0.45
N ASP A 243 16.16 -3.45 -0.19
CA ASP A 243 16.95 -4.46 0.50
C ASP A 243 18.26 -3.88 1.07
N ARG A 244 19.07 -4.74 1.70
CA ARG A 244 20.39 -4.38 2.26
C ARG A 244 21.43 -3.89 1.24
N THR A 245 21.15 -4.00 -0.06
CA THR A 245 22.02 -3.52 -1.14
C THR A 245 21.56 -2.18 -1.71
N GLY A 246 20.42 -1.66 -1.24
CA GLY A 246 19.80 -0.44 -1.75
C GLY A 246 19.00 -0.66 -3.03
N GLN A 247 18.69 -1.91 -3.37
CA GLN A 247 17.85 -2.24 -4.52
C GLN A 247 16.38 -2.27 -4.11
N ALA A 248 15.51 -1.69 -4.94
CA ALA A 248 14.07 -1.78 -4.77
C ALA A 248 13.58 -3.21 -4.97
N ILE A 249 13.00 -3.80 -3.94
CA ILE A 249 12.35 -5.12 -3.96
C ILE A 249 10.83 -5.01 -3.89
N GLY A 250 10.30 -3.83 -3.56
CA GLY A 250 8.87 -3.54 -3.65
C GLY A 250 8.57 -2.05 -3.62
N ILE A 251 7.28 -1.75 -3.73
CA ILE A 251 6.71 -0.39 -3.68
C ILE A 251 5.77 -0.36 -2.50
N ASN A 252 6.11 0.44 -1.48
CA ASN A 252 5.33 0.53 -0.25
C ASN A 252 3.89 0.91 -0.59
N SER A 253 2.91 0.15 -0.10
CA SER A 253 1.50 0.47 -0.29
C SER A 253 0.75 0.31 1.04
N GLN A 254 -0.05 1.31 1.37
CA GLN A 254 -1.02 1.22 2.44
C GLN A 254 -2.25 0.49 1.92
N ILE A 255 -2.20 -0.84 1.95
CA ILE A 255 -3.41 -1.60 1.67
C ILE A 255 -4.36 -1.45 2.84
N ALA A 256 -5.63 -1.21 2.52
CA ALA A 256 -6.72 -0.98 3.45
C ALA A 256 -6.83 -2.12 4.47
N THR A 257 -6.11 -1.97 5.58
CA THR A 257 -6.34 -2.76 6.78
C THR A 257 -7.51 -2.11 7.52
N LEU A 258 -8.38 -2.94 8.11
CA LEU A 258 -9.59 -2.50 8.83
C LEU A 258 -9.34 -1.47 9.95
N SER A 259 -8.09 -1.24 10.34
CA SER A 259 -7.70 -0.37 11.46
C SER A 259 -7.22 1.03 11.07
N GLY A 260 -6.83 1.29 9.81
CA GLY A 260 -6.35 2.62 9.37
C GLY A 260 -5.11 3.16 10.10
N SER A 261 -4.41 2.33 10.88
CA SER A 261 -3.19 2.67 11.64
C SER A 261 -2.19 1.53 11.53
N ASN A 262 -0.91 1.86 11.31
CA ASN A 262 0.15 0.86 11.30
C ASN A 262 0.27 0.22 12.69
N SER A 263 0.03 -1.09 12.76
CA SER A 263 0.14 -1.91 13.97
C SER A 263 1.31 -2.90 13.89
N GLY A 264 2.36 -2.56 13.11
CA GLY A 264 3.48 -3.43 12.77
C GLY A 264 3.23 -4.32 11.55
N ILE A 265 2.29 -3.94 10.69
CA ILE A 265 1.95 -4.67 9.45
C ILE A 265 1.90 -3.66 8.31
N GLY A 266 2.96 -3.62 7.52
CA GLY A 266 3.05 -2.91 6.25
C GLY A 266 3.06 -3.89 5.08
N PHE A 267 2.67 -3.39 3.91
CA PHE A 267 2.69 -4.16 2.67
C PHE A 267 3.45 -3.38 1.58
N ALA A 268 4.02 -4.13 0.63
CA ALA A 268 4.60 -3.58 -0.58
C ALA A 268 4.22 -4.43 -1.78
N ILE A 269 3.94 -3.77 -2.89
CA ILE A 269 3.74 -4.39 -4.20
C ILE A 269 5.11 -4.92 -4.66
N PRO A 270 5.25 -6.20 -5.08
CA PRO A 270 6.54 -6.75 -5.45
C PRO A 270 7.14 -6.03 -6.66
N ILE A 271 8.45 -5.80 -6.66
CA ILE A 271 9.09 -5.07 -7.76
C ILE A 271 8.97 -5.82 -9.10
N ASN A 272 8.89 -7.17 -9.09
CA ASN A 272 8.68 -7.92 -10.32
C ASN A 272 7.28 -7.72 -10.91
N ALA A 273 6.27 -7.38 -10.10
CA ALA A 273 4.98 -6.94 -10.64
C ALA A 273 5.12 -5.58 -11.35
N ALA A 274 5.84 -4.64 -10.76
CA ALA A 274 6.13 -3.35 -11.38
C ALA A 274 6.95 -3.49 -12.68
N LYS A 275 7.93 -4.41 -12.74
CA LYS A 275 8.68 -4.73 -13.98
C LYS A 275 7.78 -5.19 -15.14
N GLN A 276 6.65 -5.82 -14.84
CA GLN A 276 5.68 -6.23 -15.87
C GLN A 276 4.73 -5.10 -16.26
N VAL A 277 4.23 -4.36 -15.26
CA VAL A 277 3.18 -3.35 -15.43
C VAL A 277 3.74 -2.04 -16.00
N VAL A 278 4.83 -1.51 -15.43
CA VAL A 278 5.38 -0.17 -15.75
C VAL A 278 5.72 0.01 -17.24
N PRO A 279 6.37 -0.94 -17.93
CA PRO A 279 6.64 -0.79 -19.36
C PRO A 279 5.38 -0.65 -20.22
N GLU A 280 4.30 -1.37 -19.90
CA GLU A 280 3.03 -1.26 -20.62
C GLU A 280 2.29 0.04 -20.29
N LEU A 281 2.36 0.50 -19.04
CA LEU A 281 1.85 1.83 -18.67
C LEU A 281 2.57 2.94 -19.45
N ILE A 282 3.90 2.85 -19.61
CA ILE A 282 4.67 3.80 -20.41
C ILE A 282 4.25 3.75 -21.90
N LYS A 283 4.06 2.54 -22.43
CA LYS A 283 3.82 2.32 -23.86
C LYS A 283 2.40 2.66 -24.31
N GLN A 284 1.39 2.31 -23.52
CA GLN A 284 -0.01 2.37 -23.92
C GLN A 284 -0.96 2.93 -22.85
N GLY A 285 -0.43 3.38 -21.70
CA GLY A 285 -1.19 4.00 -20.63
C GLY A 285 -1.99 3.04 -19.74
N ARG A 286 -1.95 1.72 -20.01
CA ARG A 286 -2.70 0.69 -19.27
C ARG A 286 -2.01 -0.66 -19.31
N PHE A 287 -2.35 -1.53 -18.36
CA PHE A 287 -1.94 -2.93 -18.34
C PHE A 287 -3.17 -3.84 -18.43
N ASP A 288 -3.15 -4.79 -19.37
CA ASP A 288 -4.27 -5.69 -19.62
C ASP A 288 -4.03 -7.00 -18.84
N HIS A 289 -4.68 -7.16 -17.70
CA HIS A 289 -4.61 -8.37 -16.87
C HIS A 289 -5.36 -9.54 -17.49
N ALA A 290 -4.80 -10.74 -17.35
CA ALA A 290 -5.51 -11.97 -17.69
C ALA A 290 -6.74 -12.17 -16.78
N TRP A 291 -7.80 -12.71 -17.37
CA TRP A 291 -9.09 -12.84 -16.71
C TRP A 291 -9.75 -14.16 -17.08
N LEU A 292 -10.11 -14.93 -16.06
CA LEU A 292 -10.91 -16.13 -16.19
C LEU A 292 -12.42 -15.83 -16.14
N GLY A 293 -12.81 -14.83 -15.34
CA GLY A 293 -14.22 -14.42 -15.19
C GLY A 293 -15.04 -15.19 -14.16
N ILE A 294 -14.40 -15.56 -13.06
CA ILE A 294 -15.07 -16.19 -11.92
C ILE A 294 -14.96 -15.34 -10.65
N ALA A 295 -15.92 -15.51 -9.76
CA ALA A 295 -15.70 -15.33 -8.33
C ALA A 295 -15.53 -16.72 -7.70
N GLY A 296 -14.58 -16.86 -6.78
CA GLY A 296 -14.31 -18.15 -6.15
C GLY A 296 -13.89 -18.01 -4.69
N GLN A 297 -13.76 -19.14 -4.03
CA GLN A 297 -13.21 -19.24 -2.67
C GLN A 297 -12.40 -20.53 -2.53
N SER A 298 -11.36 -20.51 -1.70
CA SER A 298 -10.56 -21.70 -1.41
C SER A 298 -11.41 -22.79 -0.76
N VAL A 299 -11.21 -24.04 -1.17
CA VAL A 299 -11.93 -25.17 -0.59
C VAL A 299 -11.54 -25.35 0.88
N SER A 300 -12.55 -25.31 1.75
CA SER A 300 -12.41 -25.54 3.19
C SER A 300 -12.98 -26.89 3.58
N ASN A 301 -12.63 -27.39 4.78
CA ASN A 301 -13.19 -28.64 5.30
C ASN A 301 -14.73 -28.59 5.37
N GLN A 302 -15.32 -27.42 5.62
CA GLN A 302 -16.77 -27.24 5.61
C GLN A 302 -17.35 -27.42 4.20
N ILE A 303 -16.67 -26.90 3.17
CA ILE A 303 -17.09 -27.09 1.77
C ILE A 303 -16.99 -28.56 1.39
N ILE A 304 -15.91 -29.24 1.80
CA ILE A 304 -15.72 -30.68 1.56
C ILE A 304 -16.88 -31.49 2.14
N GLU A 305 -17.22 -31.26 3.42
CA GLU A 305 -18.31 -31.96 4.11
C GLU A 305 -19.67 -31.69 3.46
N LEU A 306 -19.96 -30.43 3.13
CA LEU A 306 -21.28 -30.02 2.59
C LEU A 306 -21.50 -30.47 1.14
N MET A 307 -20.44 -30.51 0.33
CA MET A 307 -20.52 -30.92 -1.08
C MET A 307 -20.20 -32.41 -1.29
N GLY A 308 -19.80 -33.13 -0.24
CA GLY A 308 -19.43 -34.55 -0.32
C GLY A 308 -18.19 -34.80 -1.18
N LEU A 309 -17.22 -33.86 -1.14
CA LEU A 309 -15.97 -33.96 -1.89
C LEU A 309 -14.99 -34.93 -1.21
N PRO A 310 -13.95 -35.41 -1.92
CA PRO A 310 -12.85 -36.15 -1.29
C PRO A 310 -12.18 -35.35 -0.15
N ASP A 311 -11.86 -36.02 0.97
CA ASP A 311 -11.35 -35.39 2.20
C ASP A 311 -10.04 -34.60 2.03
N ASP A 312 -9.22 -34.99 1.05
CA ASP A 312 -7.91 -34.40 0.76
C ASP A 312 -7.95 -33.37 -0.37
N ILE A 313 -9.13 -33.06 -0.90
CA ILE A 313 -9.24 -32.13 -2.02
C ILE A 313 -8.77 -30.72 -1.62
N ARG A 314 -8.12 -30.06 -2.57
CA ARG A 314 -7.66 -28.68 -2.51
C ARG A 314 -8.03 -27.97 -3.81
N GLY A 315 -8.01 -26.63 -3.76
CA GLY A 315 -8.28 -25.80 -4.92
C GLY A 315 -9.37 -24.76 -4.68
N VAL A 316 -10.08 -24.42 -5.73
CA VAL A 316 -10.96 -23.25 -5.79
C VAL A 316 -12.39 -23.67 -6.11
N LEU A 317 -13.31 -23.44 -5.18
CA LEU A 317 -14.73 -23.53 -5.48
C LEU A 317 -15.16 -22.30 -6.29
N VAL A 318 -15.73 -22.53 -7.47
CA VAL A 318 -16.32 -21.50 -8.32
C VAL A 318 -17.67 -21.10 -7.72
N VAL A 319 -17.73 -19.89 -7.19
CA VAL A 319 -18.93 -19.34 -6.54
C VAL A 319 -19.85 -18.71 -7.57
N ASP A 320 -19.30 -17.94 -8.50
CA ASP A 320 -20.06 -17.27 -9.56
C ASP A 320 -19.22 -17.22 -10.85
N VAL A 321 -19.91 -17.17 -11.98
CA VAL A 321 -19.31 -17.08 -13.31
C VAL A 321 -19.91 -15.87 -14.02
N ALA A 322 -19.05 -14.93 -14.39
CA ALA A 322 -19.49 -13.74 -15.10
C ALA A 322 -20.04 -14.13 -16.49
N VAL A 323 -21.21 -13.58 -16.84
CA VAL A 323 -21.84 -13.80 -18.15
C VAL A 323 -20.91 -13.34 -19.28
N ASP A 324 -20.86 -14.11 -20.37
CA ASP A 324 -20.00 -13.87 -21.54
C ASP A 324 -18.50 -13.82 -21.19
N SER A 325 -18.10 -14.39 -20.06
CA SER A 325 -16.71 -14.51 -19.67
C SER A 325 -16.00 -15.71 -20.33
N PRO A 326 -14.67 -15.79 -20.25
CA PRO A 326 -13.92 -16.99 -20.63
C PRO A 326 -14.41 -18.27 -19.96
N ALA A 327 -14.65 -18.22 -18.64
CA ALA A 327 -15.19 -19.34 -17.88
C ALA A 327 -16.59 -19.76 -18.35
N ASP A 328 -17.48 -18.79 -18.61
CA ASP A 328 -18.84 -19.05 -19.11
C ASP A 328 -18.80 -19.74 -20.49
N ARG A 329 -17.97 -19.23 -21.41
CA ARG A 329 -17.76 -19.84 -22.74
C ARG A 329 -17.17 -21.25 -22.66
N ALA A 330 -16.47 -21.57 -21.58
CA ALA A 330 -15.90 -22.89 -21.36
C ALA A 330 -16.84 -23.84 -20.60
N ASP A 331 -18.10 -23.45 -20.37
CA ASP A 331 -19.10 -24.19 -19.57
C ASP A 331 -18.65 -24.43 -18.11
N LEU A 332 -17.85 -23.54 -17.53
CA LEU A 332 -17.56 -23.58 -16.10
C LEU A 332 -18.81 -23.14 -15.31
N ARG A 333 -19.08 -23.79 -14.17
CA ARG A 333 -20.34 -23.61 -13.44
C ARG A 333 -20.11 -22.97 -12.07
N GLY A 334 -20.85 -21.88 -11.82
CA GLY A 334 -20.95 -21.26 -10.50
C GLY A 334 -21.91 -22.00 -9.57
N GLY A 335 -21.96 -21.54 -8.32
CA GLY A 335 -22.84 -22.10 -7.31
C GLY A 335 -24.32 -21.98 -7.69
N ASN A 336 -25.08 -23.05 -7.45
CA ASN A 336 -26.52 -23.13 -7.74
C ASN A 336 -27.37 -23.25 -6.47
N GLU A 337 -26.72 -23.40 -5.32
CA GLU A 337 -27.38 -23.53 -4.02
C GLU A 337 -26.66 -22.71 -2.96
N THR A 338 -27.34 -22.49 -1.84
CA THR A 338 -26.79 -21.75 -0.72
C THR A 338 -27.13 -22.47 0.57
N GLN A 339 -26.13 -22.71 1.41
CA GLN A 339 -26.32 -23.35 2.70
C GLN A 339 -25.74 -22.49 3.83
N THR A 340 -26.46 -22.42 4.95
CA THR A 340 -25.99 -21.72 6.14
C THR A 340 -25.55 -22.72 7.19
N MET A 341 -24.27 -22.68 7.58
CA MET A 341 -23.72 -23.52 8.64
C MET A 341 -22.91 -22.68 9.62
N GLN A 342 -23.16 -22.84 10.92
CA GLN A 342 -22.51 -22.06 12.00
C GLN A 342 -22.61 -20.53 11.81
N GLY A 343 -23.67 -20.05 11.16
CA GLY A 343 -23.88 -18.62 10.87
C GLY A 343 -23.14 -18.12 9.62
N LEU A 344 -22.38 -18.96 8.92
CA LEU A 344 -21.75 -18.65 7.64
C LEU A 344 -22.64 -19.15 6.50
N THR A 345 -22.94 -18.28 5.55
CA THR A 345 -23.72 -18.63 4.35
C THR A 345 -22.76 -18.87 3.20
N LEU A 346 -22.77 -20.09 2.65
CA LEU A 346 -21.89 -20.55 1.59
C LEU A 346 -22.70 -20.78 0.32
N ALA A 347 -22.24 -20.20 -0.80
CA ALA A 347 -22.70 -20.59 -2.13
C ALA A 347 -21.97 -21.87 -2.54
N LEU A 348 -22.72 -22.92 -2.88
CA LEU A 348 -22.22 -24.26 -3.18
C LEU A 348 -22.78 -24.75 -4.53
N GLY A 349 -22.32 -25.93 -4.96
CA GLY A 349 -22.81 -26.61 -6.16
C GLY A 349 -22.17 -26.16 -7.48
N GLY A 350 -21.15 -25.29 -7.40
CA GLY A 350 -20.29 -24.94 -8.52
C GLY A 350 -19.16 -25.95 -8.72
N ASP A 351 -18.38 -25.74 -9.78
CA ASP A 351 -17.18 -26.54 -10.05
C ASP A 351 -16.08 -26.26 -9.02
N VAL A 352 -15.24 -27.25 -8.76
CA VAL A 352 -14.03 -27.08 -7.95
C VAL A 352 -12.81 -27.22 -8.86
N ILE A 353 -12.07 -26.13 -9.08
CA ILE A 353 -10.83 -26.13 -9.85
C ILE A 353 -9.70 -26.66 -8.97
N THR A 354 -9.09 -27.76 -9.37
CA THR A 354 -8.03 -28.46 -8.60
C THR A 354 -6.64 -28.23 -9.18
N ALA A 355 -6.53 -27.91 -10.47
CA ALA A 355 -5.25 -27.62 -11.11
C ALA A 355 -5.42 -26.65 -12.30
N ILE A 356 -4.35 -25.93 -12.61
CA ILE A 356 -4.20 -25.08 -13.79
C ILE A 356 -2.93 -25.51 -14.54
N ASN A 357 -3.05 -25.82 -15.84
CA ASN A 357 -1.93 -26.31 -16.67
C ASN A 357 -1.20 -27.53 -16.07
N GLY A 358 -1.91 -28.37 -15.31
CA GLY A 358 -1.35 -29.53 -14.60
C GLY A 358 -0.64 -29.20 -13.29
N GLU A 359 -0.58 -27.92 -12.88
CA GLU A 359 -0.08 -27.50 -11.57
C GLU A 359 -1.24 -27.52 -10.56
N PRO A 360 -1.13 -28.30 -9.47
CA PRO A 360 -2.15 -28.33 -8.42
C PRO A 360 -2.33 -26.97 -7.75
N LEU A 361 -3.57 -26.65 -7.39
CA LEU A 361 -3.93 -25.45 -6.64
C LEU A 361 -4.26 -25.82 -5.19
N ASP A 362 -3.61 -25.18 -4.23
CA ASP A 362 -3.98 -25.30 -2.81
C ASP A 362 -5.21 -24.44 -2.48
N GLY A 363 -5.38 -23.31 -3.17
CA GLY A 363 -6.48 -22.38 -2.95
C GLY A 363 -6.66 -21.30 -4.02
N LEU A 364 -7.56 -20.36 -3.75
CA LEU A 364 -7.86 -19.22 -4.63
C LEU A 364 -6.64 -18.34 -4.86
N GLU A 365 -5.80 -18.19 -3.84
CA GLU A 365 -4.60 -17.38 -3.88
C GLU A 365 -3.64 -17.83 -4.98
N ASP A 366 -3.46 -19.14 -5.15
CA ASP A 366 -2.60 -19.72 -6.20
C ASP A 366 -3.17 -19.47 -7.60
N LEU A 367 -4.50 -19.55 -7.74
CA LEU A 367 -5.15 -19.24 -9.02
C LEU A 367 -4.98 -17.76 -9.37
N ILE A 368 -5.15 -16.86 -8.40
CA ILE A 368 -4.94 -15.42 -8.60
C ILE A 368 -3.47 -15.14 -8.96
N ASP A 369 -2.53 -15.80 -8.29
CA ASP A 369 -1.10 -15.65 -8.57
C ASP A 369 -0.77 -16.13 -9.99
N HIS A 370 -1.18 -17.34 -10.37
CA HIS A 370 -0.93 -17.86 -11.70
C HIS A 370 -1.51 -16.94 -12.80
N LEU A 371 -2.75 -16.46 -12.61
CA LEU A 371 -3.37 -15.53 -13.55
C LEU A 371 -2.69 -14.16 -13.60
N GLY A 372 -2.20 -13.66 -12.45
CA GLY A 372 -1.57 -12.35 -12.35
C GLY A 372 -0.11 -12.30 -12.80
N HIS A 373 0.63 -13.40 -12.60
CA HIS A 373 2.07 -13.45 -12.83
C HIS A 373 2.45 -14.17 -14.13
N SER A 374 1.78 -15.29 -14.42
CA SER A 374 2.20 -16.25 -15.45
C SER A 374 1.31 -16.24 -16.70
N ALA A 375 0.17 -15.55 -16.67
CA ALA A 375 -0.79 -15.54 -17.77
C ALA A 375 -0.94 -14.16 -18.42
N ARG A 376 -1.40 -14.15 -19.67
CA ARG A 376 -1.78 -12.97 -20.45
C ARG A 376 -3.16 -13.18 -21.09
N PRO A 377 -3.87 -12.09 -21.42
CA PRO A 377 -5.06 -12.20 -22.25
C PRO A 377 -4.77 -12.91 -23.58
N GLY A 378 -5.65 -13.82 -23.97
CA GLY A 378 -5.50 -14.66 -25.16
C GLY A 378 -4.73 -15.97 -24.92
N ASP A 379 -4.09 -16.15 -23.75
CA ASP A 379 -3.46 -17.42 -23.42
C ASP A 379 -4.50 -18.53 -23.27
N ARG A 380 -4.14 -19.73 -23.71
CA ARG A 380 -4.95 -20.94 -23.52
C ARG A 380 -4.42 -21.71 -22.33
N ILE A 381 -5.30 -21.97 -21.37
CA ILE A 381 -5.00 -22.74 -20.17
C ILE A 381 -5.88 -23.98 -20.10
N THR A 382 -5.43 -24.99 -19.38
CA THR A 382 -6.23 -26.18 -19.04
C THR A 382 -6.59 -26.15 -17.56
N LEU A 383 -7.85 -26.31 -17.22
CA LEU A 383 -8.33 -26.42 -15.85
C LEU A 383 -8.76 -27.85 -15.56
N ASP A 384 -8.17 -28.48 -14.56
CA ASP A 384 -8.73 -29.72 -14.01
C ASP A 384 -9.74 -29.34 -12.93
N ILE A 385 -10.94 -29.92 -13.03
CA ILE A 385 -12.06 -29.60 -12.15
C ILE A 385 -12.73 -30.86 -11.59
N ILE A 386 -13.43 -30.70 -10.48
CA ILE A 386 -14.46 -31.62 -9.99
C ILE A 386 -15.82 -30.95 -10.13
N ARG A 387 -16.73 -31.65 -10.80
CA ARG A 387 -18.13 -31.25 -11.00
C ARG A 387 -19.06 -32.26 -10.35
N ASP A 388 -20.21 -31.79 -9.85
CA ASP A 388 -21.26 -32.62 -9.25
C ASP A 388 -20.73 -33.57 -8.14
N GLY A 389 -19.73 -33.11 -7.39
CA GLY A 389 -19.15 -33.76 -6.22
C GLY A 389 -18.06 -34.81 -6.50
N ASN A 390 -18.05 -35.46 -7.66
CA ASN A 390 -17.09 -36.55 -7.94
C ASN A 390 -16.64 -36.70 -9.40
N GLN A 391 -17.17 -35.89 -10.32
CA GLN A 391 -16.83 -36.02 -11.73
C GLN A 391 -15.59 -35.18 -12.05
N SER A 392 -14.47 -35.84 -12.31
CA SER A 392 -13.26 -35.16 -12.80
C SER A 392 -13.39 -34.82 -14.29
N LEU A 393 -13.10 -33.57 -14.63
CA LEU A 393 -13.10 -33.05 -16.01
C LEU A 393 -11.86 -32.19 -16.22
N THR A 394 -11.41 -32.11 -17.47
CA THR A 394 -10.41 -31.12 -17.90
C THR A 394 -11.09 -30.19 -18.91
N ILE A 395 -10.98 -28.88 -18.69
CA ILE A 395 -11.61 -27.85 -19.50
C ILE A 395 -10.52 -26.92 -20.07
N ASP A 396 -10.54 -26.71 -21.38
CA ASP A 396 -9.69 -25.73 -22.03
C ASP A 396 -10.36 -24.35 -22.00
N VAL A 397 -9.62 -23.33 -21.56
CA VAL A 397 -10.11 -21.95 -21.49
C VAL A 397 -9.14 -21.01 -22.20
N GLU A 398 -9.66 -20.14 -23.07
CA GLU A 398 -8.90 -19.01 -23.61
C GLU A 398 -9.17 -17.77 -22.74
N LEU A 399 -8.14 -17.31 -22.03
CA LEU A 399 -8.24 -16.20 -21.09
C LEU A 399 -8.59 -14.88 -21.79
N GLY A 400 -9.41 -14.07 -21.13
CA GLY A 400 -9.79 -12.75 -21.60
C GLY A 400 -8.95 -11.65 -20.94
N SER A 401 -9.23 -10.41 -21.31
CA SER A 401 -8.77 -9.23 -20.56
C SER A 401 -9.77 -8.92 -19.45
N ARG A 402 -9.28 -8.49 -18.28
CA ARG A 402 -10.16 -8.01 -17.20
C ARG A 402 -11.03 -6.84 -17.69
N PRO A 403 -12.33 -6.80 -17.33
CA PRO A 403 -13.18 -5.65 -17.63
C PRO A 403 -12.59 -4.41 -16.97
N GLN A 404 -12.36 -3.36 -17.77
CA GLN A 404 -11.85 -2.10 -17.27
C GLN A 404 -12.99 -1.31 -16.61
N LEU A 405 -12.71 -0.72 -15.44
CA LEU A 405 -13.55 0.35 -14.91
C LEU A 405 -13.47 1.50 -15.93
N SER A 406 -14.58 1.83 -16.59
CA SER A 406 -14.61 2.97 -17.50
C SER A 406 -14.30 4.23 -16.71
N LEU A 407 -13.25 4.98 -17.10
CA LEU A 407 -13.12 6.38 -16.70
C LEU A 407 -14.45 7.05 -17.00
N ARG A 408 -15.11 7.62 -15.99
CA ARG A 408 -16.24 8.51 -16.23
C ARG A 408 -15.68 9.70 -17.00
N THR A 409 -15.74 9.63 -18.32
CA THR A 409 -15.69 10.83 -19.15
C THR A 409 -16.95 11.61 -18.81
N SER A 410 -16.79 12.64 -17.98
CA SER A 410 -17.78 13.69 -17.83
C SER A 410 -17.94 14.37 -19.19
N ASN A 411 -18.77 13.77 -20.04
CA ASN A 411 -19.33 14.45 -21.21
C ASN A 411 -20.23 15.56 -20.68
N ILE A 412 -19.64 16.72 -20.43
CA ILE A 412 -20.38 17.97 -20.36
C ILE A 412 -20.67 18.34 -21.83
N ALA A 413 -21.88 18.03 -22.26
CA ALA A 413 -22.47 18.55 -23.49
C ALA A 413 -22.98 19.98 -23.28
#